data_AF-A0A6P8I2J9-F1
#
_entry.id   AF-A0A6P8I2J9-F1
#
_cell.length_a   1.000
_cell.length_b   1.000
_cell.length_c   1.000
_cell.angle_alpha   90.00
_cell.angle_beta   90.00
_cell.angle_gamma   90.00
#
_symmetry.space_group_name_H-M   'P 1'
#
loop_
_entity.id
_entity.type
_entity.pdbx_description
1 polymer ?
#
loop_
_entity_poly.entity_id
_entity_poly.type
_entity_poly.pdbx_seq_one_letter_code
_entity_poly.pdbx_strand_id
1 'polypeptide(L)'
;MEDRMKPLVDKYRTPENCGLLCVPPVNTPLWNELSHRAKTADLGLQEVQKSVVKTAQVIVSLTETVIQAKKKKELMNPKDLVGSLSEAISFIGNAGYQMSLKRREHLKPELGKGYKSLCAPSTPISELLFGDDLSKNVDDISKANGIATKITGNDRSGGNRKRKRENYKPRDHFLSRRNPSSSARDNRDNYESYKPQRRPFNQNKPQTKTQDSYKDK
;
A
#
# COMPACT_ATOMS: atom_id res chain seq x y z
N MET A 1 17.00 -2.47 -9.20
CA MET A 1 16.36 -2.14 -10.50
C MET A 1 16.09 -0.64 -10.59
N GLU A 2 15.61 0.00 -9.50
CA GLU A 2 15.37 1.45 -9.40
C GLU A 2 16.57 2.34 -9.80
N ASP A 3 17.80 2.03 -9.36
CA ASP A 3 18.98 2.85 -9.73
C ASP A 3 19.31 2.80 -11.23
N ARG A 4 18.90 1.75 -11.94
CA ARG A 4 19.05 1.66 -13.40
C ARG A 4 17.94 2.39 -14.15
N MET A 5 16.81 2.67 -13.49
CA MET A 5 15.66 3.35 -14.08
C MET A 5 15.79 4.88 -14.04
N LYS A 6 16.46 5.43 -13.01
CA LYS A 6 16.68 6.89 -12.86
C LYS A 6 17.19 7.60 -14.13
N PRO A 7 18.32 7.18 -14.75
CA PRO A 7 18.81 7.86 -15.95
C PRO A 7 17.85 7.78 -17.14
N LEU A 8 17.07 6.70 -17.25
CA LEU A 8 16.06 6.55 -18.30
C LEU A 8 14.84 7.44 -18.05
N VAL A 9 14.43 7.60 -16.78
CA VAL A 9 13.32 8.47 -16.40
C VAL A 9 13.60 9.91 -16.82
N ASP A 10 14.83 10.38 -16.67
CA ASP A 10 15.21 11.76 -17.01
C ASP A 10 15.30 11.98 -18.53
N LYS A 11 15.64 10.93 -19.29
CA LYS A 11 15.73 10.95 -20.75
C LYS A 11 14.38 11.23 -21.43
N TYR A 12 13.31 10.59 -20.95
CA TYR A 12 12.00 10.68 -21.59
C TYR A 12 11.11 11.69 -20.90
N ARG A 13 10.69 12.74 -21.61
CA ARG A 13 9.77 13.76 -21.07
C ARG A 13 8.37 13.61 -21.67
N THR A 14 7.38 14.17 -20.99
CA THR A 14 6.03 14.27 -21.53
C THR A 14 6.06 15.21 -22.74
N PRO A 15 5.63 14.76 -23.94
CA PRO A 15 5.55 15.61 -25.12
C PRO A 15 4.54 16.76 -24.93
N GLU A 16 4.82 17.94 -25.48
CA GLU A 16 3.95 19.12 -25.34
C GLU A 16 2.54 18.89 -25.89
N ASN A 17 2.42 18.16 -27.00
CA ASN A 17 1.14 17.80 -27.62
C ASN A 17 0.40 16.66 -26.90
N CYS A 18 0.98 16.06 -25.86
CA CYS A 18 0.42 14.94 -25.12
C CYS A 18 0.56 15.16 -23.60
N GLY A 19 0.11 16.30 -23.08
CA GLY A 19 0.23 16.65 -21.66
C GLY A 19 -0.40 15.65 -20.67
N LEU A 20 -1.38 14.86 -21.12
CA LEU A 20 -1.99 13.78 -20.33
C LEU A 20 -1.13 12.52 -20.24
N LEU A 21 -0.01 12.44 -20.97
CA LEU A 21 0.96 11.36 -20.89
C LEU A 21 1.92 11.57 -19.71
N CYS A 22 1.33 11.69 -18.52
CA CYS A 22 1.98 11.85 -17.23
C CYS A 22 1.22 11.02 -16.18
N VAL A 23 1.77 10.93 -14.97
CA VAL A 23 1.05 10.37 -13.82
C VAL A 23 0.25 11.50 -13.18
N PRO A 24 -1.09 11.48 -13.22
CA PRO A 24 -1.90 12.51 -12.59
C PRO A 24 -1.83 12.35 -11.07
N PRO A 25 -1.48 13.42 -10.32
CA PRO A 25 -1.57 13.39 -8.87
C PRO A 25 -3.03 13.50 -8.43
N VAL A 26 -3.34 12.96 -7.25
CA VAL A 26 -4.62 13.23 -6.57
C VAL A 26 -4.69 14.72 -6.23
N ASN A 27 -5.85 15.36 -6.44
CA ASN A 27 -6.06 16.77 -6.10
C ASN A 27 -5.71 17.03 -4.62
N THR A 28 -4.94 18.09 -4.35
CA THR A 28 -4.42 18.40 -2.99
C THR A 28 -5.47 18.38 -1.87
N PRO A 29 -6.70 18.91 -2.04
CA PRO A 29 -7.72 18.82 -1.01
C PRO A 29 -8.09 17.37 -0.68
N LEU A 30 -8.37 16.56 -1.71
CA LEU A 30 -8.70 15.15 -1.56
C LEU A 30 -7.52 14.35 -1.02
N TRP A 31 -6.30 14.66 -1.47
CA TRP A 31 -5.08 14.05 -0.95
C TRP A 31 -4.96 14.24 0.56
N ASN A 32 -5.27 15.44 1.08
CA ASN A 32 -5.17 15.74 2.50
C ASN A 32 -6.19 14.98 3.35
N GLU A 33 -7.34 14.61 2.78
CA GLU A 33 -8.37 13.79 3.44
C GLU A 33 -8.01 12.30 3.53
N LEU A 34 -7.07 11.82 2.69
CA LEU A 34 -6.69 10.40 2.67
C LEU A 34 -5.94 9.98 3.94
N SER A 35 -6.28 8.78 4.43
CA SER A 35 -5.49 8.11 5.48
C SER A 35 -4.05 7.87 5.03
N HIS A 36 -3.12 7.78 5.98
CA HIS A 36 -1.73 7.42 5.69
C HIS A 36 -1.62 6.13 4.86
N ARG A 37 -2.41 5.10 5.20
CA ARG A 37 -2.44 3.84 4.45
C ARG A 37 -2.87 4.03 3.00
N ALA A 38 -3.91 4.82 2.76
CA ALA A 38 -4.38 5.12 1.41
C ALA A 38 -3.32 5.88 0.61
N LYS A 39 -2.66 6.88 1.21
CA LYS A 39 -1.53 7.62 0.60
C LYS A 39 -0.38 6.69 0.21
N THR A 40 0.04 5.80 1.10
CA THR A 40 1.12 4.83 0.80
C THR A 40 0.74 3.88 -0.34
N ALA A 41 -0.50 3.38 -0.35
CA ALA A 41 -0.99 2.53 -1.42
C ALA A 41 -1.02 3.27 -2.76
N ASP A 42 -1.55 4.50 -2.78
CA ASP A 42 -1.63 5.34 -3.97
C ASP A 42 -0.25 5.71 -4.52
N LEU A 43 0.70 6.14 -3.68
CA LEU A 43 2.09 6.39 -4.12
C LEU A 43 2.71 5.14 -4.75
N GLY A 44 2.42 3.96 -4.19
CA GLY A 44 2.86 2.70 -4.76
C GLY A 44 2.27 2.42 -6.14
N LEU A 45 1.01 2.76 -6.38
CA LEU A 45 0.36 2.64 -7.68
C LEU A 45 0.86 3.70 -8.66
N GLN A 46 1.09 4.93 -8.21
CA GLN A 46 1.68 6.00 -9.03
C GLN A 46 3.06 5.60 -9.55
N GLU A 47 3.89 4.90 -8.77
CA GLU A 47 5.21 4.44 -9.23
C GLU A 47 5.10 3.35 -10.31
N VAL A 48 4.11 2.45 -10.21
CA VAL A 48 3.79 1.49 -11.29
C VAL A 48 3.31 2.24 -12.54
N GLN A 49 2.37 3.18 -12.37
CA GLN A 49 1.83 3.98 -13.46
C GLN A 49 2.92 4.81 -14.15
N LYS A 50 3.88 5.35 -13.39
CA LYS A 50 5.03 6.08 -13.91
C LYS A 50 5.84 5.24 -14.88
N SER A 51 6.09 3.98 -14.54
CA SER A 51 6.80 3.06 -15.44
C SER A 51 6.02 2.83 -16.74
N VAL A 52 4.70 2.63 -16.67
CA VAL A 52 3.84 2.47 -17.85
C VAL A 52 3.82 3.72 -18.73
N VAL A 53 3.68 4.90 -18.11
CA VAL A 53 3.71 6.19 -18.81
C VAL A 53 5.07 6.41 -19.49
N LYS A 54 6.18 6.04 -18.83
CA LYS A 54 7.52 6.13 -19.43
C LYS A 54 7.66 5.23 -20.66
N THR A 55 7.17 3.99 -20.62
CA THR A 55 7.10 3.14 -21.81
C THR A 55 6.37 3.83 -22.95
N ALA A 56 5.21 4.44 -22.68
CA ALA A 56 4.45 5.14 -23.71
C ALA A 56 5.21 6.38 -24.25
N GLN A 57 5.93 7.12 -23.40
CA GLN A 57 6.79 8.24 -23.84
C GLN A 57 7.91 7.76 -24.77
N VAL A 58 8.52 6.62 -24.49
CA VAL A 58 9.52 6.00 -25.39
C VAL A 58 8.88 5.69 -26.75
N ILE A 59 7.71 5.05 -26.75
CA ILE A 59 6.99 4.68 -27.98
C ILE A 59 6.61 5.92 -28.80
N VAL A 60 6.14 6.99 -28.16
CA VAL A 60 5.81 8.25 -28.84
C VAL A 60 7.07 8.86 -29.48
N SER A 61 8.17 8.94 -28.72
CA SER A 61 9.45 9.45 -29.24
C SER A 61 9.96 8.61 -30.42
N LEU A 62 9.84 7.28 -30.34
CA LEU A 62 10.23 6.39 -31.41
C LEU A 62 9.32 6.56 -32.65
N THR A 63 8.01 6.72 -32.43
CA THR A 63 7.03 6.93 -33.51
C THR A 63 7.31 8.24 -34.26
N GLU A 64 7.62 9.32 -33.54
CA GLU A 64 8.03 10.59 -34.16
C GLU A 64 9.29 10.41 -35.01
N THR A 65 10.30 9.70 -34.48
CA THR A 65 11.53 9.39 -35.22
C THR A 65 11.25 8.64 -36.52
N VAL A 66 10.37 7.62 -36.48
CA VAL A 66 9.94 6.86 -37.66
C VAL A 66 9.21 7.73 -38.68
N ILE A 67 8.31 8.60 -38.22
CA ILE A 67 7.57 9.53 -39.08
C ILE A 67 8.53 10.48 -39.80
N GLN A 68 9.53 11.02 -39.09
CA GLN A 68 10.52 11.92 -39.66
C GLN A 68 11.43 11.21 -40.67
N ALA A 69 11.91 10.01 -40.35
CA ALA A 69 12.70 9.19 -41.27
C ALA A 69 11.92 8.90 -42.57
N LYS A 70 10.62 8.55 -42.45
CA LYS A 70 9.74 8.33 -43.61
C LYS A 70 9.58 9.59 -44.45
N LYS A 71 9.37 10.77 -43.83
CA LYS A 71 9.25 12.05 -44.55
C LYS A 71 10.53 12.40 -45.32
N LYS A 72 11.69 12.14 -44.72
CA LYS A 72 13.01 12.41 -45.32
C LYS A 72 13.49 11.31 -46.28
N LYS A 73 12.78 10.17 -46.35
CA LYS A 73 13.19 8.96 -47.07
C LYS A 73 14.56 8.43 -46.60
N GLU A 74 14.85 8.60 -45.31
CA GLU A 74 16.08 8.14 -44.67
C GLU A 74 15.85 6.80 -43.97
N LEU A 75 16.88 5.96 -43.92
CA LEU A 75 16.87 4.75 -43.13
C LEU A 75 17.21 5.09 -41.67
N MET A 76 16.45 4.53 -40.73
CA MET A 76 16.80 4.61 -39.31
C MET A 76 18.02 3.75 -38.99
N ASN A 77 18.86 4.24 -38.09
CA ASN A 77 19.93 3.45 -37.50
C ASN A 77 19.34 2.30 -36.64
N PRO A 78 19.62 1.02 -36.97
CA PRO A 78 19.10 -0.11 -36.21
C PRO A 78 19.48 -0.09 -34.73
N LYS A 79 20.66 0.44 -34.38
CA LYS A 79 21.11 0.52 -32.97
C LYS A 79 20.21 1.43 -32.13
N ASP A 80 19.79 2.57 -32.69
CA ASP A 80 18.97 3.55 -31.97
C ASP A 80 17.52 3.03 -31.79
N LEU A 81 17.02 2.32 -32.80
CA LEU A 81 15.74 1.60 -32.72
C LEU A 81 15.77 0.53 -31.63
N VAL A 82 16.75 -0.37 -31.67
CA VAL A 82 16.90 -1.44 -30.67
C VAL A 82 17.11 -0.86 -29.27
N GLY A 83 17.89 0.22 -29.14
CA GLY A 83 18.09 0.92 -27.88
C GLY A 83 16.78 1.45 -27.28
N SER A 84 15.99 2.17 -28.08
CA SER A 84 14.69 2.71 -27.64
C SER A 84 13.72 1.59 -27.25
N LEU A 85 13.63 0.53 -28.06
CA LEU A 85 12.78 -0.62 -27.73
C LEU A 85 13.23 -1.34 -26.46
N SER A 86 14.55 -1.49 -26.24
CA SER A 86 15.10 -2.11 -25.03
C SER A 86 14.79 -1.29 -23.77
N GLU A 87 14.82 0.04 -23.87
CA GLU A 87 14.44 0.93 -22.79
C GLU A 87 12.92 0.85 -22.49
N ALA A 88 12.08 0.77 -23.52
CA ALA A 88 10.64 0.53 -23.37
C ALA A 88 10.35 -0.81 -22.67
N ILE A 89 11.05 -1.88 -23.07
CA ILE A 89 10.99 -3.21 -22.43
C ILE A 89 11.42 -3.13 -20.97
N SER A 90 12.45 -2.35 -20.66
CA SER A 90 12.93 -2.19 -19.29
C SER A 90 11.89 -1.50 -18.40
N PHE A 91 11.23 -0.45 -18.89
CA PHE A 91 10.15 0.21 -18.16
C PHE A 91 8.95 -0.70 -17.93
N ILE A 92 8.48 -1.42 -18.94
CA ILE A 92 7.30 -2.30 -18.79
C ILE A 92 7.62 -3.52 -17.91
N GLY A 93 8.85 -4.05 -17.99
CA GLY A 93 9.33 -5.11 -17.10
C GLY A 93 9.37 -4.65 -15.65
N ASN A 94 9.88 -3.44 -15.38
CA ASN A 94 9.85 -2.83 -14.05
C ASN A 94 8.41 -2.61 -13.55
N ALA A 95 7.50 -2.15 -14.41
CA ALA A 95 6.08 -2.00 -14.08
C ALA A 95 5.46 -3.34 -13.63
N GLY A 96 5.71 -4.42 -14.37
CA GLY A 96 5.22 -5.76 -14.04
C GLY A 96 5.78 -6.30 -12.72
N TYR A 97 7.07 -6.08 -12.47
CA TYR A 97 7.71 -6.43 -11.19
C TYR A 97 7.10 -5.66 -10.02
N GLN A 98 7.00 -4.33 -10.12
CA GLN A 98 6.45 -3.48 -9.07
C GLN A 98 4.95 -3.79 -8.82
N MET A 99 4.18 -4.04 -9.89
CA MET A 99 2.78 -4.47 -9.77
C MET A 99 2.66 -5.79 -9.00
N SER A 100 3.58 -6.73 -9.22
CA SER A 100 3.60 -7.99 -8.48
C SER A 100 3.88 -7.77 -6.99
N LEU A 101 4.79 -6.86 -6.63
CA LEU A 101 5.01 -6.47 -5.24
C LEU A 101 3.76 -5.83 -4.61
N LYS A 102 3.09 -4.93 -5.33
CA LYS A 102 1.84 -4.30 -4.86
C LYS A 102 0.72 -5.32 -4.67
N ARG A 103 0.63 -6.33 -5.54
CA ARG A 103 -0.31 -7.46 -5.37
C ARG A 103 -0.02 -8.24 -4.09
N ARG A 104 1.25 -8.50 -3.76
CA ARG A 104 1.61 -9.15 -2.48
C ARG A 104 1.19 -8.33 -1.29
N GLU A 105 1.47 -7.02 -1.29
CA GLU A 105 1.08 -6.10 -0.22
C GLU A 105 -0.43 -6.09 -0.03
N HIS A 106 -1.19 -6.11 -1.12
CA HIS A 106 -2.65 -6.11 -1.11
C HIS A 106 -3.24 -7.43 -0.58
N LEU A 107 -2.65 -8.58 -0.91
CA LEU A 107 -3.10 -9.89 -0.46
C LEU A 107 -2.69 -10.23 0.99
N LYS A 108 -1.61 -9.62 1.49
CA LYS A 108 -1.08 -9.84 2.85
C LYS A 108 -2.11 -9.88 4.00
N PRO A 109 -3.12 -8.99 4.10
CA PRO A 109 -4.11 -9.05 5.17
C PRO A 109 -4.93 -10.35 5.17
N GLU A 110 -5.19 -10.93 4.01
CA GLU A 110 -6.03 -12.12 3.81
C GLU A 110 -5.27 -13.43 4.10
N LEU A 111 -3.94 -13.39 4.18
CA LEU A 111 -3.12 -14.57 4.39
C LEU A 111 -3.02 -14.96 5.88
N GLY A 112 -2.91 -16.27 6.14
CA GLY A 112 -2.58 -16.82 7.45
C GLY A 112 -1.22 -16.31 7.96
N LYS A 113 -1.07 -16.19 9.29
CA LYS A 113 0.13 -15.60 9.93
C LYS A 113 1.45 -16.21 9.44
N GLY A 114 1.49 -17.52 9.20
CA GLY A 114 2.68 -18.24 8.73
C GLY A 114 3.16 -17.83 7.32
N TYR A 115 2.29 -17.25 6.50
CA TYR A 115 2.59 -16.89 5.11
C TYR A 115 2.84 -15.39 4.91
N LYS A 116 2.56 -14.55 5.92
CA LYS A 116 2.69 -13.08 5.80
C LYS A 116 4.13 -12.61 5.54
N SER A 117 5.11 -13.41 5.94
CA SER A 117 6.53 -13.15 5.70
C SER A 117 6.91 -13.25 4.22
N LEU A 118 6.21 -14.07 3.43
CA LEU A 118 6.40 -14.22 1.98
C LEU A 118 5.97 -12.99 1.17
N CYS A 119 5.22 -12.08 1.79
CA CYS A 119 4.85 -10.82 1.14
C CYS A 119 6.00 -9.80 1.13
N ALA A 120 7.15 -10.12 1.74
CA ALA A 120 8.31 -9.25 1.72
C ALA A 120 8.87 -9.10 0.29
N PRO A 121 9.43 -7.94 -0.07
CA PRO A 121 10.10 -7.75 -1.37
C PRO A 121 11.33 -8.65 -1.55
N SER A 122 11.92 -9.15 -0.45
CA SER A 122 13.07 -10.07 -0.48
C SER A 122 12.71 -11.47 -0.97
N THR A 123 11.44 -11.87 -0.90
CA THR A 123 10.99 -13.13 -1.49
C THR A 123 11.03 -12.96 -3.01
N PRO A 124 11.75 -13.81 -3.78
CA PRO A 124 11.81 -13.67 -5.23
C PRO A 124 10.43 -13.77 -5.87
N ILE A 125 10.17 -13.01 -6.94
CA ILE A 125 9.02 -13.23 -7.82
C ILE A 125 9.48 -14.21 -8.89
N SER A 126 8.88 -15.40 -8.91
CA SER A 126 9.10 -16.47 -9.90
C SER A 126 7.85 -16.62 -10.77
N GLU A 127 7.60 -17.82 -11.32
CA GLU A 127 6.35 -18.15 -12.00
C GLU A 127 5.13 -17.98 -11.08
N LEU A 128 5.30 -18.27 -9.79
CA LEU A 128 4.28 -18.06 -8.76
C LEU A 128 4.56 -16.81 -7.92
N LEU A 129 3.48 -16.08 -7.59
CA LEU A 129 3.58 -14.80 -6.89
C LEU A 129 4.30 -14.91 -5.53
N PHE A 130 4.29 -16.06 -4.86
CA PHE A 130 4.92 -16.25 -3.55
C PHE A 130 6.11 -17.23 -3.57
N GLY A 131 6.62 -17.52 -4.77
CA GLY A 131 7.68 -18.51 -5.00
C GLY A 131 7.14 -19.91 -5.29
N ASP A 132 7.98 -20.75 -5.90
CA ASP A 132 7.56 -22.04 -6.44
C ASP A 132 7.44 -23.14 -5.36
N ASP A 133 8.27 -23.05 -4.31
CA ASP A 133 8.23 -23.96 -3.16
C ASP A 133 7.83 -23.19 -1.88
N LEU A 134 6.53 -23.17 -1.60
CA LEU A 134 5.96 -22.42 -0.49
C LEU A 134 6.48 -22.92 0.87
N SER A 135 6.55 -24.25 1.06
CA SER A 135 6.98 -24.86 2.32
C SER A 135 8.43 -24.54 2.62
N LYS A 136 9.32 -24.74 1.64
CA LYS A 136 10.73 -24.40 1.77
C LYS A 136 10.94 -22.91 2.02
N ASN A 137 10.23 -22.04 1.32
CA ASN A 137 10.35 -20.59 1.51
C ASN A 137 9.94 -20.17 2.94
N VAL A 138 8.86 -20.75 3.48
CA VAL A 138 8.44 -20.48 4.87
C VAL A 138 9.47 -20.99 5.87
N ASP A 139 10.01 -22.18 5.67
CA ASP A 139 11.03 -22.78 6.53
C ASP A 139 12.33 -21.96 6.53
N ASP A 140 12.82 -21.59 5.35
CA ASP A 140 14.05 -20.83 5.19
C ASP A 140 13.93 -19.43 5.82
N ILE A 141 12.79 -18.76 5.64
CA ILE A 141 12.52 -17.49 6.31
C ILE A 141 12.43 -17.66 7.83
N SER A 142 11.81 -18.73 8.31
CA SER A 142 11.69 -19.01 9.75
C SER A 142 13.06 -19.27 10.38
N LYS A 143 13.92 -20.04 9.71
CA LYS A 143 15.31 -20.27 10.11
C LYS A 143 16.11 -18.97 10.13
N ALA A 144 16.01 -18.16 9.08
CA ALA A 144 16.70 -16.86 8.99
C ALA A 144 16.28 -15.92 10.13
N ASN A 145 14.99 -15.82 10.43
CA ASN A 145 14.48 -15.02 11.55
C ASN A 145 14.93 -15.58 12.92
N GLY A 146 15.01 -16.91 13.05
CA GLY A 146 15.56 -17.57 14.24
C GLY A 146 17.04 -17.26 14.47
N ILE A 147 17.83 -17.11 13.40
CA ILE A 147 19.24 -16.70 13.49
C ILE A 147 19.35 -15.21 13.84
N ALA A 148 18.58 -14.35 13.18
CA ALA A 148 18.57 -12.91 13.45
C ALA A 148 18.22 -12.58 14.91
N THR A 149 17.25 -13.28 15.49
CA THR A 149 16.87 -13.12 16.91
C THR A 149 17.96 -13.59 17.88
N LYS A 150 18.75 -14.62 17.53
CA LYS A 150 19.91 -15.05 18.34
C LYS A 150 21.05 -14.04 18.31
N ILE A 151 21.29 -13.40 17.17
CA ILE A 151 22.34 -12.39 17.01
C ILE A 151 21.95 -11.07 17.69
N THR A 152 20.68 -10.66 17.58
CA THR A 152 20.17 -9.40 18.17
C THR A 152 19.71 -9.54 19.63
N GLY A 153 19.57 -10.77 20.13
CA GLY A 153 19.09 -11.07 21.48
C GLY A 153 20.12 -10.95 22.60
N ASN A 154 21.41 -10.76 22.28
CA ASN A 154 22.47 -10.75 23.29
C ASN A 154 22.66 -9.39 23.99
N ASP A 155 22.03 -8.30 23.50
CA ASP A 155 22.17 -6.95 24.07
C ASP A 155 20.98 -6.50 24.94
N ARG A 156 20.10 -7.42 25.35
CA ARG A 156 19.03 -7.15 26.32
C ARG A 156 19.19 -7.90 27.64
N SER A 157 20.43 -8.06 28.10
CA SER A 157 20.73 -8.25 29.52
C SER A 157 20.60 -6.91 30.26
N GLY A 158 19.38 -6.38 30.32
CA GLY A 158 19.05 -5.10 30.94
C GLY A 158 17.97 -5.24 31.99
N GLY A 159 18.37 -5.65 33.20
CA GLY A 159 17.67 -5.30 34.44
C GLY A 159 16.37 -6.03 34.75
N ASN A 160 16.49 -7.28 35.18
CA ASN A 160 15.47 -7.93 36.01
C ASN A 160 15.46 -7.28 37.42
N ARG A 161 14.99 -6.02 37.54
CA ARG A 161 14.68 -5.43 38.84
C ARG A 161 13.24 -5.79 39.18
N LYS A 162 13.08 -6.94 39.83
CA LYS A 162 11.95 -7.21 40.73
C LYS A 162 11.82 -6.04 41.69
N ARG A 163 10.97 -5.05 41.39
CA ARG A 163 10.51 -4.11 42.40
C ARG A 163 9.52 -4.88 43.29
N LYS A 164 10.01 -5.40 44.41
CA LYS A 164 9.17 -5.69 45.58
C LYS A 164 8.36 -4.42 45.84
N ARG A 165 7.04 -4.47 45.63
CA ARG A 165 6.13 -3.48 46.22
C ARG A 165 6.12 -3.77 47.71
N GLU A 166 6.85 -2.97 48.47
CA GLU A 166 6.70 -2.90 49.92
C GLU A 166 5.28 -2.42 50.24
N ASN A 167 4.57 -3.24 51.02
CA ASN A 167 3.29 -2.90 51.62
C ASN A 167 3.48 -1.73 52.59
N TYR A 168 3.15 -0.52 52.15
CA TYR A 168 2.90 0.57 53.08
C TYR A 168 1.43 0.47 53.51
N LYS A 169 1.18 -0.01 54.74
CA LYS A 169 -0.11 0.14 55.42
C LYS A 169 -0.12 1.50 56.12
N PRO A 170 -1.04 2.42 55.82
CA PRO A 170 -1.35 3.50 56.75
C PRO A 170 -2.17 2.93 57.91
N ARG A 171 -1.67 3.18 59.13
CA ARG A 171 -2.27 2.80 60.40
C ARG A 171 -3.46 3.72 60.70
N ASP A 172 -4.60 3.13 61.00
CA ASP A 172 -5.82 3.80 61.45
C ASP A 172 -5.61 4.62 62.73
N HIS A 173 -6.20 5.82 62.77
CA HIS A 173 -6.62 6.48 63.99
C HIS A 173 -8.04 7.05 63.82
N PHE A 174 -9.01 6.27 64.31
CA PHE A 174 -10.15 6.68 65.15
C PHE A 174 -10.76 8.08 64.93
N LEU A 175 -11.97 8.17 64.35
CA LEU A 175 -13.24 8.35 65.10
C LEU A 175 -14.47 8.59 64.20
N SER A 176 -15.49 7.79 64.47
CA SER A 176 -16.94 8.09 64.42
C SER A 176 -17.72 8.12 63.10
N ARG A 177 -18.66 7.15 63.06
CA ARG A 177 -20.06 7.24 62.58
C ARG A 177 -20.27 7.21 61.07
N ARG A 178 -20.75 6.07 60.56
CA ARG A 178 -22.18 5.71 60.44
C ARG A 178 -22.33 4.55 59.44
N ASN A 179 -22.74 3.38 59.92
CA ASN A 179 -23.32 2.33 59.08
C ASN A 179 -24.78 2.73 58.76
N PRO A 180 -25.42 2.29 57.66
CA PRO A 180 -25.65 0.85 57.49
C PRO A 180 -25.63 0.29 56.04
N SER A 181 -25.19 -0.97 55.98
CA SER A 181 -25.68 -2.08 55.14
C SER A 181 -26.27 -1.80 53.75
N SER A 182 -25.62 -2.38 52.73
CA SER A 182 -26.32 -3.25 51.79
C SER A 182 -25.31 -4.20 51.14
N SER A 183 -25.52 -5.49 51.38
CA SER A 183 -24.89 -6.64 50.77
C SER A 183 -24.83 -6.54 49.23
N ALA A 184 -23.63 -6.39 48.66
CA ALA A 184 -23.40 -6.65 47.25
C ALA A 184 -23.29 -8.17 47.07
N ARG A 185 -24.32 -8.73 46.42
CA ARG A 185 -24.42 -10.12 46.03
C ARG A 185 -23.41 -10.47 44.95
N ASP A 186 -22.87 -11.67 45.09
CA ASP A 186 -22.32 -12.53 44.03
C ASP A 186 -23.20 -12.58 42.77
N ASN A 187 -22.55 -12.56 41.62
CA ASN A 187 -22.66 -13.50 40.48
C ASN A 187 -22.16 -12.78 39.23
N ARG A 188 -21.07 -13.20 38.57
CA ARG A 188 -20.80 -14.48 37.88
C ARG A 188 -21.79 -14.77 36.74
N ASP A 189 -21.22 -14.82 35.54
CA ASP A 189 -21.66 -15.48 34.31
C ASP A 189 -22.99 -15.00 33.68
N ASN A 190 -22.97 -14.54 32.42
CA ASN A 190 -23.08 -15.45 31.27
C ASN A 190 -23.19 -14.72 29.91
N TYR A 191 -22.64 -15.43 28.91
CA TYR A 191 -22.76 -15.44 27.46
C TYR A 191 -23.83 -14.64 26.68
N GLU A 192 -23.44 -14.37 25.42
CA GLU A 192 -24.26 -14.31 24.19
C GLU A 192 -25.17 -13.10 23.92
N SER A 193 -24.85 -12.32 22.87
CA SER A 193 -25.43 -12.52 21.53
C SER A 193 -25.21 -11.29 20.63
N TYR A 194 -24.73 -11.57 19.41
CA TYR A 194 -24.66 -10.65 18.28
C TYR A 194 -26.04 -10.10 17.89
N LYS A 195 -26.22 -8.77 17.73
CA LYS A 195 -27.01 -8.13 16.65
C LYS A 195 -26.60 -6.66 16.44
N PRO A 196 -26.16 -6.24 15.23
CA PRO A 196 -26.10 -4.83 14.86
C PRO A 196 -27.48 -4.31 14.43
N GLN A 197 -27.90 -3.16 14.96
CA GLN A 197 -29.13 -2.45 14.56
C GLN A 197 -29.01 -1.94 13.11
N ARG A 198 -29.92 -2.40 12.25
CA ARG A 198 -30.15 -1.84 10.92
C ARG A 198 -30.83 -0.47 11.05
N ARG A 199 -30.30 0.55 10.38
CA ARG A 199 -30.96 1.85 10.19
C ARG A 199 -32.06 1.72 9.12
N PRO A 200 -33.28 2.25 9.31
CA PRO A 200 -34.30 2.22 8.28
C PRO A 200 -34.07 3.30 7.22
N PHE A 201 -34.27 2.90 5.96
CA PHE A 201 -34.37 3.73 4.76
C PHE A 201 -35.55 4.70 4.90
N ASN A 202 -35.31 6.00 4.72
CA ASN A 202 -36.39 6.99 4.65
C ASN A 202 -36.65 7.35 3.18
N GLN A 203 -37.78 6.87 2.65
CA GLN A 203 -38.35 7.32 1.38
C GLN A 203 -39.22 8.54 1.69
N ASN A 204 -38.92 9.70 1.10
CA ASN A 204 -39.91 10.75 0.85
C ASN A 204 -39.47 11.62 -0.34
N LYS A 205 -40.18 11.47 -1.45
CA LYS A 205 -40.32 12.50 -2.51
C LYS A 205 -41.54 13.35 -2.16
N PRO A 206 -41.55 14.63 -2.56
CA PRO A 206 -42.73 15.17 -3.23
C PRO A 206 -42.41 15.62 -4.67
N GLN A 207 -43.31 15.28 -5.60
CA GLN A 207 -43.45 15.94 -6.89
C GLN A 207 -44.38 17.13 -6.74
N THR A 208 -44.03 18.29 -7.32
CA THR A 208 -44.99 19.16 -8.02
C THR A 208 -44.27 19.96 -9.11
N LYS A 209 -44.87 19.95 -10.30
CA LYS A 209 -44.58 20.76 -11.50
C LYS A 209 -44.81 22.26 -11.17
N THR A 210 -44.25 23.26 -11.86
CA THR A 210 -44.60 23.70 -13.23
C THR A 210 -43.67 24.86 -13.66
N GLN A 211 -43.30 24.88 -14.97
CA GLN A 211 -42.92 25.97 -15.92
C GLN A 211 -42.24 27.26 -15.41
N ASP A 212 -41.18 27.81 -16.04
CA ASP A 212 -41.25 28.44 -17.37
C ASP A 212 -39.89 28.63 -18.08
N SER A 213 -40.02 28.75 -19.40
CA SER A 213 -39.07 29.07 -20.48
C SER A 213 -38.12 30.27 -20.21
N TYR A 214 -36.87 30.18 -20.66
CA TYR A 214 -36.27 31.22 -21.52
C TYR A 214 -35.21 30.65 -22.47
N LYS A 215 -35.39 30.96 -23.76
CA LYS A 215 -34.51 30.71 -24.90
C LYS A 215 -33.35 31.72 -24.96
N ASP A 216 -32.26 31.23 -25.55
CA ASP A 216 -31.33 31.86 -26.50
C ASP A 216 -30.87 33.32 -26.31
N LYS A 217 -29.54 33.47 -26.21
CA LYS A 217 -28.72 34.29 -27.12
C LYS A 217 -27.27 33.80 -27.11
#